data_AF-A0A6M3KK61-F1
#
_entry.id   AF-A0A6M3KK61-F1
#
_cell.length_a   1.000
_cell.length_b   1.000
_cell.length_c   1.000
_cell.angle_alpha   90.00
_cell.angle_beta   90.00
_cell.angle_gamma   90.00
#
_symmetry.space_group_name_H-M   'P 1'
#
loop_
_entity.id
_entity.type
_entity.pdbx_description
1 polymer ?
#
loop_
_entity_poly.entity_id
_entity_poly.type
_entity_poly.pdbx_seq_one_letter_code
_entity_poly.pdbx_strand_id
1 'polypeptide(L)'
;MPRKASASPFYEVDLGESADVAQPAPLEEEDKLEEIREEITLIPRFWTPTMVEVIDEKIVLCSGAYDAEDVVSESTSVGKPWLFKNMAKVNGGGGYITGASITAETTAIASWFSLFLFTVMPHCALNDDVANTAPLLIDRMFYVPRLDFNSCSDLGSGMSEASLSSGNGGLPRAFVCHPESRDLHGVLVIRNAVDLADSTKLTIKLIVEQI
;
A
#
# COMPACT_ATOMS: atom_id res chain seq x y z
N MET A 1 -85.51 66.14 -34.92
CA MET A 1 -85.94 64.75 -34.61
C MET A 1 -84.90 64.11 -33.69
N PRO A 2 -85.31 63.43 -32.60
CA PRO A 2 -84.44 62.91 -31.54
C PRO A 2 -84.17 61.40 -31.68
N ARG A 3 -83.15 60.90 -30.96
CA ARG A 3 -82.86 59.51 -30.46
C ARG A 3 -81.34 59.38 -30.33
N LYS A 4 -80.72 58.67 -29.38
CA LYS A 4 -81.04 58.00 -28.11
C LYS A 4 -79.66 57.63 -27.52
N ALA A 5 -79.56 57.52 -26.21
CA ALA A 5 -78.36 57.19 -25.44
C ALA A 5 -77.74 55.80 -25.73
N SER A 6 -76.44 55.63 -25.42
CA SER A 6 -75.84 54.35 -25.01
C SER A 6 -74.50 54.60 -24.30
N ALA A 7 -74.35 54.02 -23.10
CA ALA A 7 -73.22 54.14 -22.20
C ALA A 7 -72.09 53.14 -22.51
N SER A 8 -70.88 53.43 -22.01
CA SER A 8 -69.85 52.43 -21.70
C SER A 8 -69.06 52.91 -20.49
N PRO A 9 -69.22 52.31 -19.31
CA PRO A 9 -68.36 52.58 -18.18
C PRO A 9 -67.11 51.69 -18.23
N PHE A 10 -65.99 52.32 -17.85
CA PHE A 10 -64.69 51.73 -17.60
C PHE A 10 -64.79 50.56 -16.62
N TYR A 11 -64.06 49.47 -16.90
CA TYR A 11 -63.78 48.42 -15.92
C TYR A 11 -62.59 48.88 -15.06
N GLU A 12 -62.83 49.12 -13.77
CA GLU A 12 -61.76 49.08 -12.75
C GLU A 12 -61.48 47.61 -12.44
N VAL A 13 -60.22 47.21 -12.59
CA VAL A 13 -59.74 45.88 -12.22
C VAL A 13 -59.26 45.96 -10.77
N ASP A 14 -59.89 45.15 -9.94
CA ASP A 14 -59.63 44.94 -8.52
C ASP A 14 -58.19 44.43 -8.30
N LEU A 15 -57.38 45.19 -7.57
CA LEU A 15 -56.04 44.78 -7.14
C LEU A 15 -56.17 43.93 -5.87
N GLY A 16 -56.61 42.68 -6.09
CA GLY A 16 -56.64 41.64 -5.07
C GLY A 16 -55.24 41.15 -4.73
N GLU A 17 -54.90 41.31 -3.44
CA GLU A 17 -54.19 40.36 -2.60
C GLU A 17 -52.71 40.04 -2.96
N SER A 18 -51.82 40.61 -2.15
CA SER A 18 -50.41 40.27 -2.07
C SER A 18 -50.22 38.78 -1.82
N ALA A 19 -49.69 38.06 -2.82
CA ALA A 19 -49.21 36.71 -2.62
C ALA A 19 -48.06 36.71 -1.60
N ASP A 20 -48.35 36.19 -0.42
CA ASP A 20 -47.35 35.77 0.56
C ASP A 20 -46.50 34.67 -0.12
N VAL A 21 -45.32 35.04 -0.60
CA VAL A 21 -44.34 34.07 -1.10
C VAL A 21 -43.77 33.38 0.12
N ALA A 22 -44.36 32.24 0.48
CA ALA A 22 -43.82 31.36 1.49
C ALA A 22 -42.35 31.04 1.13
N GLN A 23 -41.41 31.55 1.93
CA GLN A 23 -40.02 31.14 1.82
C GLN A 23 -39.95 29.62 2.01
N PRO A 24 -39.23 28.88 1.15
CA PRO A 24 -39.02 27.46 1.38
C PRO A 24 -38.28 27.32 2.70
N ALA A 25 -38.82 26.53 3.63
CA ALA A 25 -38.23 26.28 4.94
C ALA A 25 -36.76 25.90 4.79
N PRO A 26 -35.80 26.77 5.19
CA PRO A 26 -34.41 26.40 5.24
C PRO A 26 -34.09 25.94 6.68
N LEU A 27 -32.99 25.21 6.84
CA LEU A 27 -32.24 24.96 8.10
C LEU A 27 -32.27 23.52 8.65
N GLU A 28 -33.33 22.73 8.50
CA GLU A 28 -33.32 21.38 9.12
C GLU A 28 -32.36 20.37 8.45
N GLU A 29 -32.01 20.55 7.18
CA GLU A 29 -31.03 19.68 6.50
C GLU A 29 -29.59 20.15 6.69
N GLU A 30 -29.35 21.46 6.79
CA GLU A 30 -27.99 21.99 6.98
C GLU A 30 -27.48 21.70 8.39
N ASP A 31 -28.33 21.83 9.41
CA ASP A 31 -27.98 21.50 10.80
C ASP A 31 -27.60 20.01 10.96
N LYS A 32 -28.32 19.11 10.28
CA LYS A 32 -28.00 17.66 10.29
C LYS A 32 -26.67 17.36 9.61
N LEU A 33 -26.31 18.12 8.57
CA LEU A 33 -25.04 17.96 7.88
C LEU A 33 -23.87 18.50 8.71
N GLU A 34 -24.07 19.54 9.51
CA GLU A 34 -23.06 20.03 10.44
C GLU A 34 -22.84 19.08 11.62
N GLU A 35 -23.92 18.50 12.19
CA GLU A 35 -23.83 17.48 13.24
C GLU A 35 -23.04 16.24 12.78
N ILE A 36 -23.34 15.75 11.56
CA ILE A 36 -22.58 14.64 10.94
C ILE A 36 -21.12 15.02 10.68
N ARG A 37 -20.83 16.27 10.29
CA ARG A 37 -19.45 16.74 10.07
C ARG A 37 -18.67 16.76 11.37
N GLU A 38 -19.25 17.25 12.46
CA GLU A 38 -18.60 17.23 13.78
C GLU A 38 -18.36 15.80 14.27
N GLU A 39 -19.34 14.91 14.09
CA GLU A 39 -19.22 13.49 14.48
C GLU A 39 -18.13 12.75 13.68
N ILE A 40 -17.99 13.04 12.38
CA ILE A 40 -16.88 12.51 11.54
C ILE A 40 -15.52 13.04 12.00
N THR A 41 -15.43 14.30 12.45
CA THR A 41 -14.15 14.84 12.97
C THR A 41 -13.73 14.26 14.32
N LEU A 42 -14.67 13.66 15.06
CA LEU A 42 -14.43 13.00 16.33
C LEU A 42 -14.08 11.51 16.20
N ILE A 43 -14.19 10.91 15.02
CA ILE A 43 -13.70 9.55 14.79
C ILE A 43 -12.17 9.58 15.00
N PRO A 44 -11.63 8.89 16.01
CA PRO A 44 -10.20 8.89 16.23
C PRO A 44 -9.53 8.32 14.97
N ARG A 45 -8.63 9.10 14.35
CA ARG A 45 -7.81 8.74 13.17
C ARG A 45 -7.04 7.42 13.32
N PHE A 46 -7.05 6.84 14.52
CA PHE A 46 -6.53 5.52 14.83
C PHE A 46 -7.11 4.42 13.91
N TRP A 47 -8.41 4.47 13.58
CA TRP A 47 -9.08 3.40 12.83
C TRP A 47 -9.16 3.62 11.31
N THR A 48 -8.67 4.76 10.80
CA THR A 48 -8.71 5.03 9.36
C THR A 48 -7.57 4.27 8.69
N PRO A 49 -7.83 3.32 7.77
CA PRO A 49 -6.77 2.62 7.06
C PRO A 49 -5.86 3.64 6.37
N THR A 50 -4.55 3.47 6.53
CA THR A 50 -3.56 4.39 5.95
C THR A 50 -2.67 3.62 4.99
N MET A 51 -2.65 4.04 3.72
CA MET A 51 -1.74 3.50 2.73
C MET A 51 -0.37 4.15 2.90
N VAL A 52 0.65 3.33 3.11
CA VAL A 52 2.04 3.77 3.24
C VAL A 52 2.94 2.99 2.28
N GLU A 53 3.98 3.66 1.82
CA GLU A 53 5.08 3.03 1.07
C GLU A 53 6.23 2.78 2.05
N VAL A 54 6.68 1.52 2.12
CA VAL A 54 7.82 1.10 2.95
C VAL A 54 8.91 0.56 2.03
N ILE A 55 10.12 1.07 2.20
CA ILE A 55 11.25 0.78 1.31
C ILE A 55 12.42 0.30 2.16
N ASP A 56 13.12 -0.72 1.67
CA ASP A 56 14.47 -1.04 2.11
C ASP A 56 15.39 -1.23 0.90
N GLU A 57 16.67 -0.89 1.07
CA GLU A 57 17.65 -0.86 0.00
C GLU A 57 18.98 -1.42 0.47
N LYS A 58 19.58 -2.26 -0.37
CA LYS A 58 20.89 -2.84 -0.11
C LYS A 58 21.72 -2.89 -1.37
N ILE A 59 23.03 -2.73 -1.17
CA ILE A 59 24.05 -3.05 -2.17
C ILE A 59 24.46 -4.49 -1.88
N VAL A 60 24.24 -5.39 -2.84
CA VAL A 60 24.61 -6.81 -2.66
C VAL A 60 26.09 -7.00 -2.91
N LEU A 61 26.71 -7.94 -2.16
CA LEU A 61 28.15 -8.16 -2.22
C LEU A 61 28.59 -9.33 -3.09
N CYS A 62 27.64 -10.08 -3.67
CA CYS A 62 27.77 -11.13 -4.68
C CYS A 62 29.17 -11.76 -4.76
N SER A 63 29.43 -12.88 -4.07
CA SER A 63 30.74 -13.56 -4.16
C SER A 63 30.93 -14.44 -5.39
N GLY A 64 30.06 -14.33 -6.38
CA GLY A 64 30.02 -15.17 -7.58
C GLY A 64 28.61 -15.28 -8.14
N ALA A 65 28.40 -16.17 -9.11
CA ALA A 65 27.06 -16.42 -9.60
C ALA A 65 26.23 -17.14 -8.51
N TYR A 66 25.04 -16.60 -8.21
CA TYR A 66 24.09 -17.25 -7.32
C TYR A 66 23.58 -18.55 -7.94
N ASP A 67 23.49 -19.60 -7.13
CA ASP A 67 22.71 -20.78 -7.43
C ASP A 67 21.20 -20.54 -7.19
N ALA A 68 20.39 -21.49 -7.64
CA ALA A 68 18.97 -21.47 -7.32
C ALA A 68 18.76 -21.64 -5.81
N GLU A 69 17.90 -20.81 -5.24
CA GLU A 69 17.56 -20.77 -3.82
C GLU A 69 18.64 -20.18 -2.90
N ASP A 70 19.57 -19.37 -3.42
CA ASP A 70 20.51 -18.62 -2.58
C ASP A 70 19.91 -17.32 -2.02
N VAL A 71 20.41 -16.94 -0.84
CA VAL A 71 20.06 -15.71 -0.14
C VAL A 71 20.78 -14.51 -0.73
N VAL A 72 20.02 -13.43 -0.94
CA VAL A 72 20.51 -12.15 -1.44
C VAL A 72 20.64 -11.14 -0.28
N SER A 73 21.86 -10.68 -0.05
CA SER A 73 22.22 -9.88 1.12
C SER A 73 23.40 -8.94 0.87
N GLU A 74 23.67 -8.06 1.82
CA GLU A 74 24.75 -7.07 1.76
C GLU A 74 26.10 -7.57 2.29
N SER A 75 26.19 -8.84 2.69
CA SER A 75 27.38 -9.38 3.35
C SER A 75 27.50 -10.89 3.20
N THR A 76 28.67 -11.35 2.78
CA THR A 76 29.03 -12.78 2.66
C THR A 76 29.39 -13.43 4.00
N SER A 77 29.50 -12.65 5.08
CA SER A 77 29.98 -13.14 6.40
C SER A 77 28.98 -12.96 7.53
N VAL A 78 28.40 -11.77 7.65
CA VAL A 78 27.39 -11.42 8.65
C VAL A 78 26.36 -10.52 7.98
N GLY A 79 25.42 -11.14 7.25
CA GLY A 79 24.32 -10.42 6.63
C GLY A 79 23.22 -10.06 7.63
N LYS A 80 22.42 -9.07 7.27
CA LYS A 80 21.23 -8.66 8.02
C LYS A 80 19.98 -9.03 7.22
N PRO A 81 18.84 -9.22 7.87
CA PRO A 81 17.59 -9.28 7.13
C PRO A 81 17.32 -7.94 6.44
N TRP A 82 16.51 -7.97 5.40
CA TRP A 82 15.82 -6.78 4.89
C TRP A 82 14.91 -6.25 6.00
N LEU A 83 14.85 -4.94 6.22
CA LEU A 83 14.14 -4.35 7.34
C LEU A 83 13.10 -3.35 6.87
N PHE A 84 11.84 -3.76 6.90
CA PHE A 84 10.70 -2.92 6.58
C PHE A 84 10.17 -2.28 7.86
N LYS A 85 10.55 -1.01 8.06
CA LYS A 85 10.20 -0.26 9.27
C LYS A 85 8.80 0.32 9.21
N ASN A 86 8.15 0.41 10.36
CA ASN A 86 6.83 1.02 10.52
C ASN A 86 5.79 0.39 9.59
N MET A 87 5.76 -0.94 9.48
CA MET A 87 4.74 -1.68 8.75
C MET A 87 3.35 -1.53 9.39
N ALA A 88 3.29 -1.33 10.70
CA ALA A 88 2.05 -1.03 11.44
C ALA A 88 2.07 0.36 12.11
N LYS A 89 0.90 0.88 12.49
CA LYS A 89 0.76 2.14 13.24
C LYS A 89 1.23 2.04 14.70
N VAL A 90 1.05 0.87 15.32
CA VAL A 90 1.36 0.59 16.72
C VAL A 90 2.09 -0.74 16.86
N ASN A 91 2.82 -0.93 17.95
CA ASN A 91 3.48 -2.20 18.25
C ASN A 91 2.45 -3.33 18.32
N GLY A 92 2.73 -4.47 17.69
CA GLY A 92 1.78 -5.58 17.57
C GLY A 92 0.59 -5.32 16.63
N GLY A 93 0.53 -4.15 15.98
CA GLY A 93 -0.48 -3.84 14.98
C GLY A 93 -0.28 -4.65 13.70
N GLY A 94 -1.21 -4.51 12.76
CA GLY A 94 -1.19 -5.27 11.51
C GLY A 94 -1.74 -4.49 10.34
N GLY A 95 -1.93 -5.20 9.24
CA GLY A 95 -2.45 -4.61 8.02
C GLY A 95 -2.39 -5.58 6.86
N TYR A 96 -2.42 -5.01 5.65
CA TYR A 96 -2.30 -5.76 4.41
C TYR A 96 -1.17 -5.20 3.55
N ILE A 97 -0.30 -6.08 3.06
CA ILE A 97 0.57 -5.75 1.93
C ILE A 97 -0.30 -5.82 0.69
N THR A 98 -0.46 -4.71 -0.01
CA THR A 98 -1.35 -4.55 -1.17
C THR A 98 -0.60 -4.44 -2.49
N GLY A 99 0.69 -4.10 -2.43
CA GLY A 99 1.61 -4.09 -3.56
C GLY A 99 3.03 -4.38 -3.12
N ALA A 100 3.85 -4.94 -4.01
CA ALA A 100 5.28 -5.08 -3.77
C ALA A 100 6.05 -4.95 -5.08
N SER A 101 7.26 -4.40 -5.04
CA SER A 101 8.16 -4.37 -6.19
C SER A 101 9.62 -4.50 -5.76
N ILE A 102 10.43 -5.06 -6.65
CA ILE A 102 11.88 -5.12 -6.56
C ILE A 102 12.43 -4.40 -7.78
N THR A 103 13.40 -3.51 -7.56
CA THR A 103 14.17 -2.89 -8.64
C THR A 103 15.66 -3.14 -8.41
N ALA A 104 16.37 -3.45 -9.48
CA ALA A 104 17.80 -3.71 -9.47
C ALA A 104 18.52 -2.75 -10.42
N GLU A 105 19.66 -2.20 -9.98
CA GLU A 105 20.58 -1.42 -10.82
C GLU A 105 21.49 -2.34 -11.66
N THR A 106 20.86 -3.27 -12.37
CA THR A 106 21.50 -4.06 -13.43
C THR A 106 20.44 -4.53 -14.43
N THR A 107 20.86 -4.91 -15.64
CA THR A 107 19.98 -5.43 -16.70
C THR A 107 19.93 -6.96 -16.71
N ALA A 108 18.91 -7.51 -17.38
CA ALA A 108 18.82 -8.92 -17.72
C ALA A 108 18.82 -9.90 -16.53
N ILE A 109 18.28 -9.50 -15.38
CA ILE A 109 17.96 -10.46 -14.30
C ILE A 109 16.81 -11.35 -14.79
N ALA A 110 17.12 -12.56 -15.27
CA ALA A 110 16.11 -13.51 -15.71
C ALA A 110 15.46 -14.30 -14.55
N SER A 111 15.82 -13.98 -13.30
CA SER A 111 15.40 -14.73 -12.12
C SER A 111 14.11 -14.24 -11.48
N TRP A 112 13.50 -15.16 -10.71
CA TRP A 112 12.42 -14.86 -9.78
C TRP A 112 12.99 -14.67 -8.39
N PHE A 113 12.38 -13.76 -7.64
CA PHE A 113 12.71 -13.54 -6.24
C PHE A 113 11.57 -14.04 -5.35
N SER A 114 11.90 -14.62 -4.21
CA SER A 114 10.96 -14.87 -3.12
C SER A 114 11.41 -14.10 -1.88
N LEU A 115 10.51 -13.30 -1.32
CA LEU A 115 10.74 -12.58 -0.06
C LEU A 115 10.00 -13.29 1.06
N PHE A 116 10.76 -13.93 1.95
CA PHE A 116 10.23 -14.53 3.18
C PHE A 116 10.17 -13.44 4.24
N LEU A 117 9.01 -13.26 4.89
CA LEU A 117 8.79 -12.20 5.87
C LEU A 117 8.65 -12.79 7.27
N PHE A 118 9.13 -12.06 8.27
CA PHE A 118 9.14 -12.45 9.68
C PHE A 118 8.82 -11.27 10.58
N THR A 119 8.16 -11.51 11.70
CA THR A 119 7.81 -10.46 12.67
C THR A 119 8.96 -10.13 13.63
N VAL A 120 9.99 -10.96 13.68
CA VAL A 120 11.22 -10.80 14.47
C VAL A 120 12.43 -11.11 13.60
N MET A 121 13.63 -10.83 14.10
CA MET A 121 14.87 -11.21 13.42
C MET A 121 14.90 -12.74 13.19
N PRO A 122 14.98 -13.21 11.93
CA PRO A 122 14.95 -14.63 11.64
C PRO A 122 16.29 -15.28 11.97
N HIS A 123 16.28 -16.59 12.24
CA HIS A 123 17.47 -17.39 12.54
C HIS A 123 18.02 -18.13 11.33
N CYS A 124 17.37 -18.02 10.17
CA CYS A 124 17.81 -18.65 8.92
C CYS A 124 19.07 -17.98 8.34
N ALA A 125 19.54 -18.50 7.21
CA ALA A 125 20.67 -17.95 6.47
C ALA A 125 20.37 -16.49 6.10
N LEU A 126 21.31 -15.60 6.42
CA LEU A 126 21.26 -14.17 6.12
C LEU A 126 22.46 -13.70 5.30
N ASN A 127 23.48 -14.54 5.18
CA ASN A 127 24.66 -14.22 4.41
C ASN A 127 24.34 -14.32 2.92
N ASP A 128 24.98 -13.44 2.17
CA ASP A 128 24.88 -13.41 0.73
C ASP A 128 25.50 -14.65 0.11
N ASP A 129 24.90 -15.14 -0.97
CA ASP A 129 25.42 -16.28 -1.75
C ASP A 129 25.52 -17.57 -0.90
N VAL A 130 24.56 -17.73 0.01
CA VAL A 130 24.41 -18.93 0.84
C VAL A 130 23.03 -19.53 0.62
N ALA A 131 22.99 -20.86 0.49
CA ALA A 131 21.76 -21.63 0.35
C ALA A 131 20.71 -21.23 1.39
N ASN A 132 19.51 -20.91 0.92
CA ASN A 132 18.40 -20.50 1.75
C ASN A 132 17.98 -21.62 2.72
N THR A 133 17.81 -21.24 3.99
CA THR A 133 17.25 -22.11 5.03
C THR A 133 15.91 -21.60 5.57
N ALA A 134 15.38 -20.52 5.00
CA ALA A 134 14.12 -19.90 5.40
C ALA A 134 12.90 -20.62 4.79
N PRO A 135 11.80 -20.80 5.56
CA PRO A 135 11.72 -20.59 7.00
C PRO A 135 12.36 -21.77 7.75
N LEU A 136 13.13 -21.46 8.81
CA LEU A 136 13.57 -22.50 9.74
C LEU A 136 12.44 -22.88 10.70
N LEU A 137 12.52 -24.10 11.25
CA LEU A 137 11.50 -24.61 12.18
C LEU A 137 11.31 -23.70 13.42
N ILE A 138 12.38 -23.07 13.90
CA ILE A 138 12.35 -22.15 15.04
C ILE A 138 11.62 -20.84 14.72
N ASP A 139 11.66 -20.40 13.45
CA ASP A 139 11.06 -19.14 13.00
C ASP A 139 9.58 -19.28 12.63
N ARG A 140 9.04 -20.51 12.60
CA ARG A 140 7.69 -20.81 12.10
C ARG A 140 6.57 -19.99 12.75
N MET A 141 6.73 -19.62 14.02
CA MET A 141 5.72 -18.86 14.77
C MET A 141 5.75 -17.36 14.47
N PHE A 142 6.83 -16.89 13.86
CA PHE A 142 7.05 -15.50 13.49
C PHE A 142 6.98 -15.28 11.97
N TYR A 143 6.78 -16.36 11.21
CA TYR A 143 6.72 -16.33 9.76
C TYR A 143 5.41 -15.69 9.27
N VAL A 144 5.56 -14.68 8.42
CA VAL A 144 4.49 -14.06 7.64
C VAL A 144 4.54 -14.68 6.22
N PRO A 145 3.40 -14.93 5.55
CA PRO A 145 3.40 -15.54 4.23
C PRO A 145 4.36 -14.85 3.24
N ARG A 146 5.17 -15.64 2.53
CA ARG A 146 6.12 -15.14 1.52
C ARG A 146 5.44 -14.38 0.39
N LEU A 147 6.20 -13.48 -0.21
CA LEU A 147 5.86 -12.83 -1.47
C LEU A 147 6.73 -13.43 -2.58
N ASP A 148 6.11 -14.06 -3.57
CA ASP A 148 6.80 -14.63 -4.73
C ASP A 148 6.66 -13.68 -5.90
N PHE A 149 7.77 -13.07 -6.34
CA PHE A 149 7.81 -12.12 -7.44
C PHE A 149 7.84 -12.85 -8.79
N ASN A 150 7.24 -12.24 -9.82
CA ASN A 150 7.40 -12.67 -11.21
C ASN A 150 8.84 -12.45 -11.70
N SER A 151 9.16 -12.89 -12.92
CA SER A 151 10.47 -12.60 -13.55
C SER A 151 10.68 -11.12 -13.65
N CYS A 152 11.90 -10.70 -13.35
CA CYS A 152 12.26 -9.33 -13.63
C CYS A 152 12.15 -9.06 -15.13
N SER A 153 11.55 -7.93 -15.45
CA SER A 153 11.56 -7.34 -16.77
C SER A 153 12.77 -6.42 -16.86
N ASP A 154 13.52 -6.53 -17.97
CA ASP A 154 14.58 -5.58 -18.29
C ASP A 154 13.92 -4.27 -18.75
N LEU A 155 14.21 -3.17 -18.05
CA LEU A 155 13.71 -1.85 -18.38
C LEU A 155 14.62 -1.13 -19.39
N GLY A 156 15.76 -1.72 -19.73
CA GLY A 156 16.85 -1.05 -20.42
C GLY A 156 17.55 -0.04 -19.51
N SER A 157 18.64 0.55 -20.01
CA SER A 157 19.42 1.58 -19.30
C SER A 157 20.01 1.15 -17.95
N GLY A 158 20.27 -0.14 -17.75
CA GLY A 158 20.91 -0.65 -16.52
C GLY A 158 19.95 -0.98 -15.39
N MET A 159 18.64 -1.13 -15.66
CA MET A 159 17.64 -1.44 -14.63
C MET A 159 16.81 -2.68 -14.96
N SER A 160 16.49 -3.46 -13.93
CA SER A 160 15.52 -4.57 -14.00
C SER A 160 14.48 -4.42 -12.90
N GLU A 161 13.23 -4.80 -13.16
CA GLU A 161 12.16 -4.71 -12.15
C GLU A 161 11.27 -5.95 -12.12
N ALA A 162 10.78 -6.31 -10.93
CA ALA A 162 9.65 -7.22 -10.77
C ALA A 162 8.60 -6.59 -9.85
N SER A 163 7.33 -6.80 -10.15
CA SER A 163 6.23 -6.28 -9.33
C SER A 163 5.16 -7.34 -9.07
N LEU A 164 4.49 -7.16 -7.94
CA LEU A 164 3.33 -7.92 -7.50
C LEU A 164 2.18 -6.97 -7.26
N SER A 165 1.06 -7.27 -7.90
CA SER A 165 -0.21 -6.56 -7.76
C SER A 165 -1.36 -7.53 -7.47
N SER A 166 -2.53 -6.98 -7.14
CA SER A 166 -3.76 -7.73 -6.89
C SER A 166 -4.10 -8.64 -8.09
N GLY A 167 -4.19 -9.95 -7.86
CA GLY A 167 -4.59 -10.93 -8.88
C GLY A 167 -3.51 -11.96 -9.24
N ASN A 168 -2.22 -11.59 -9.23
CA ASN A 168 -1.13 -12.43 -9.75
C ASN A 168 -0.05 -12.83 -8.73
N GLY A 169 -0.15 -12.44 -7.46
CA GLY A 169 0.89 -12.72 -6.46
C GLY A 169 0.37 -13.13 -5.08
N GLY A 170 -0.94 -13.36 -4.97
CA GLY A 170 -1.61 -13.61 -3.70
C GLY A 170 -1.72 -12.36 -2.79
N LEU A 171 -1.55 -11.16 -3.34
CA LEU A 171 -1.90 -9.91 -2.67
C LEU A 171 -3.43 -9.65 -2.76
N PRO A 172 -4.06 -9.06 -1.73
CA PRO A 172 -3.44 -8.55 -0.50
C PRO A 172 -3.01 -9.67 0.47
N ARG A 173 -1.92 -9.43 1.21
CA ARG A 173 -1.41 -10.36 2.24
C ARG A 173 -1.52 -9.74 3.61
N ALA A 174 -2.30 -10.37 4.48
CA ALA A 174 -2.42 -9.96 5.87
C ALA A 174 -1.11 -10.21 6.64
N PHE A 175 -0.78 -9.31 7.55
CA PHE A 175 0.30 -9.49 8.52
C PHE A 175 -0.07 -8.87 9.86
N VAL A 176 0.60 -9.35 10.91
CA VAL A 176 0.57 -8.78 12.26
C VAL A 176 2.03 -8.70 12.73
N CYS A 177 2.46 -7.55 13.20
CA CYS A 177 3.81 -7.35 13.73
C CYS A 177 3.97 -8.00 15.11
N HIS A 178 5.22 -8.18 15.55
CA HIS A 178 5.50 -8.67 16.90
C HIS A 178 4.93 -7.69 17.96
N PRO A 179 4.45 -8.14 19.13
CA PRO A 179 3.84 -7.27 20.14
C PRO A 179 4.68 -6.07 20.59
N GLU A 180 6.00 -6.19 20.46
CA GLU A 180 6.97 -5.16 20.86
C GLU A 180 7.55 -4.36 19.68
N SER A 181 7.06 -4.59 18.45
CA SER A 181 7.60 -3.98 17.23
C SER A 181 6.51 -3.58 16.25
N ARG A 182 6.87 -2.70 15.32
CA ARG A 182 6.05 -2.27 14.18
C ARG A 182 6.64 -2.74 12.85
N ASP A 183 7.73 -3.50 12.89
CA ASP A 183 8.57 -3.77 11.74
C ASP A 183 8.37 -5.21 11.27
N LEU A 184 8.71 -5.46 10.00
CA LEU A 184 8.91 -6.81 9.48
C LEU A 184 10.34 -6.98 8.99
N HIS A 185 10.85 -8.20 9.13
CA HIS A 185 12.16 -8.63 8.66
C HIS A 185 11.99 -9.51 7.43
N GLY A 186 12.80 -9.30 6.41
CA GLY A 186 12.75 -10.01 5.14
C GLY A 186 14.01 -10.82 4.87
N VAL A 187 13.86 -11.95 4.20
CA VAL A 187 14.95 -12.72 3.59
C VAL A 187 14.62 -12.87 2.12
N LEU A 188 15.43 -12.23 1.28
CA LEU A 188 15.28 -12.26 -0.16
C LEU A 188 16.06 -13.47 -0.70
N VAL A 189 15.39 -14.26 -1.54
CA VAL A 189 15.94 -15.50 -2.09
C VAL A 189 15.74 -15.49 -3.59
N ILE A 190 16.80 -15.78 -4.33
CA ILE A 190 16.75 -16.00 -5.78
C ILE A 190 16.19 -17.41 -6.03
N ARG A 191 15.33 -17.58 -7.03
CA ARG A 191 14.70 -18.89 -7.32
C ARG A 191 15.37 -19.66 -8.44
N ASN A 192 16.14 -19.00 -9.29
CA ASN A 192 16.89 -19.59 -10.40
C ASN A 192 18.28 -18.99 -10.45
N ALA A 193 19.29 -19.78 -10.82
CA ALA A 193 20.67 -19.31 -10.89
C ALA A 193 20.82 -18.04 -11.74
N VAL A 194 21.57 -17.06 -11.23
CA VAL A 194 21.82 -15.77 -11.88
C VAL A 194 23.14 -15.19 -11.46
N ASP A 195 23.80 -14.54 -12.40
CA ASP A 195 25.01 -13.77 -12.14
C ASP A 195 24.60 -12.31 -11.93
N LEU A 196 24.54 -11.87 -10.66
CA LEU A 196 24.41 -10.45 -10.35
C LEU A 196 25.81 -9.87 -10.20
N ALA A 197 26.05 -8.67 -10.71
CA ALA A 197 27.33 -8.02 -10.50
C ALA A 197 27.47 -7.63 -9.01
N ASP A 198 28.68 -7.78 -8.46
CA ASP A 198 29.06 -7.17 -7.18
C ASP A 198 28.66 -5.70 -7.21
N SER A 199 28.20 -5.17 -6.07
CA SER A 199 27.69 -3.81 -5.93
C SER A 199 26.38 -3.47 -6.64
N THR A 200 25.65 -4.47 -7.17
CA THR A 200 24.29 -4.25 -7.65
C THR A 200 23.42 -3.71 -6.51
N LYS A 201 22.79 -2.56 -6.74
CA LYS A 201 21.85 -1.98 -5.79
C LYS A 201 20.46 -2.57 -6.02
N LEU A 202 19.90 -3.16 -4.97
CA LEU A 202 18.55 -3.70 -4.93
C LEU A 202 17.70 -2.88 -3.98
N THR A 203 16.51 -2.50 -4.45
CA THR A 203 15.50 -1.80 -3.66
C THR A 203 14.23 -2.64 -3.65
N ILE A 204 13.72 -2.90 -2.45
CA ILE A 204 12.42 -3.55 -2.25
C ILE A 204 11.45 -2.51 -1.72
N LYS A 205 10.30 -2.40 -2.37
CA LYS A 205 9.21 -1.53 -1.99
C LYS A 205 7.96 -2.35 -1.67
N LEU A 206 7.34 -2.07 -0.54
CA LEU A 206 6.06 -2.61 -0.13
C LEU A 206 5.03 -1.48 -0.04
N ILE A 207 3.86 -1.68 -0.64
CA ILE A 207 2.69 -0.83 -0.44
C ILE A 207 1.81 -1.50 0.61
N VAL A 208 1.53 -0.78 1.68
CA VAL A 208 0.95 -1.35 2.90
C VAL A 208 -0.26 -0.53 3.30
N GLU A 209 -1.40 -1.21 3.49
CA GLU A 209 -2.56 -0.67 4.17
C GLU A 209 -2.44 -0.99 5.67
N GLN A 210 -2.18 0.03 6.48
CA GLN A 210 -2.08 -0.11 7.94
C GLN A 210 -3.45 0.05 8.58
N ILE A 211 -3.78 -0.85 9.51
CA ILE A 211 -5.04 -0.82 10.25
C ILE A 211 -4.77 -0.25 11.64
#